data_AF-A0A4V3SC82-F1
#
_entry.id   AF-A0A4V3SC82-F1
#
_cell.length_a   1.000
_cell.length_b   1.000
_cell.length_c   1.000
_cell.angle_alpha   90.00
_cell.angle_beta   90.00
_cell.angle_gamma   90.00
#
_symmetry.space_group_name_H-M   'P 1'
#
loop_
_entity.id
_entity.type
_entity.pdbx_description
1 polymer ?
#
loop_
_entity_poly.entity_id
_entity_poly.type
_entity_poly.pdbx_seq_one_letter_code
_entity_poly.pdbx_strand_id
1 'polypeptide(L)'
;MALRIRPILTRRFLLARLVFVPFSTVDSATEITHTGQKFDSDDYSVARFSLSGKLVNRQFAEKLIAEVPPIPCTEHIVSCDGGGGALGHPKVYINLTSFCYVVK
;
A
#
# COMPACT_ATOMS: atom_id res chain seq x y z
N MET A 1 -13.70 68.17 -30.87
CA MET A 1 -12.57 67.48 -30.21
C MET A 1 -13.06 66.93 -28.88
N ALA A 2 -13.43 65.65 -28.81
CA ALA A 2 -13.94 65.02 -27.59
C ALA A 2 -12.79 64.38 -26.80
N LEU A 3 -12.47 64.94 -25.63
CA LEU A 3 -11.45 64.42 -24.71
C LEU A 3 -12.01 63.20 -23.97
N ARG A 4 -11.66 62.00 -24.43
CA ARG A 4 -11.95 60.73 -23.74
C ARG A 4 -10.94 60.51 -22.60
N ILE A 5 -11.33 60.87 -21.38
CA ILE A 5 -10.63 60.48 -20.16
C ILE A 5 -10.86 58.98 -19.95
N ARG A 6 -9.81 58.16 -20.07
CA ARG A 6 -9.88 56.71 -19.79
C ARG A 6 -9.76 56.50 -18.28
N PRO A 7 -10.72 55.83 -17.61
CA PRO A 7 -10.55 55.49 -16.20
C PRO A 7 -9.51 54.37 -16.10
N ILE A 8 -8.48 54.59 -15.29
CA ILE A 8 -7.53 53.56 -14.86
C ILE A 8 -8.28 52.66 -13.87
N LEU A 9 -9.06 51.71 -14.39
CA LEU A 9 -9.69 50.67 -13.62
C LEU A 9 -9.29 49.31 -14.18
N THR A 10 -8.09 48.87 -13.85
CA THR A 10 -7.80 47.44 -13.73
C THR A 10 -6.88 47.28 -12.54
N ARG A 11 -7.48 47.35 -11.34
CA ARG A 11 -6.91 46.78 -10.12
C ARG A 11 -6.68 45.31 -10.48
N ARG A 12 -5.45 44.95 -10.84
CA ARG A 12 -5.00 43.56 -10.92
C ARG A 12 -5.18 43.02 -9.52
N PHE A 13 -6.36 42.46 -9.25
CA PHE A 13 -6.54 41.50 -8.19
C PHE A 13 -5.59 40.38 -8.56
N LEU A 14 -4.40 40.43 -7.95
CA LEU A 14 -3.54 39.28 -7.76
C LEU A 14 -4.41 38.26 -7.05
N LEU A 15 -5.09 37.42 -7.83
CA LEU A 15 -5.69 36.20 -7.37
C LEU A 15 -4.48 35.36 -6.97
N ALA A 16 -4.06 35.54 -5.72
CA ALA A 16 -3.05 34.72 -5.10
C ALA A 16 -3.49 33.30 -5.38
N ARG A 17 -2.72 32.60 -6.23
CA ARG A 17 -2.81 31.17 -6.38
C ARG A 17 -2.65 30.64 -4.96
N LEU A 18 -3.77 30.31 -4.32
CA LEU A 18 -3.79 29.39 -3.21
C LEU A 18 -3.07 28.16 -3.75
N VAL A 19 -1.80 28.00 -3.38
CA VAL A 19 -1.12 26.73 -3.48
C VAL A 19 -1.85 25.86 -2.47
N PHE A 20 -2.98 25.31 -2.89
CA PHE A 20 -3.62 24.19 -2.23
C PHE A 20 -2.56 23.10 -2.23
N VAL A 21 -1.87 22.92 -1.09
CA VAL A 21 -0.98 21.79 -0.86
C VAL A 21 -1.92 20.61 -0.65
N PRO A 22 -2.20 19.78 -1.67
CA PRO A 22 -3.12 18.67 -1.51
C PRO A 22 -2.31 17.54 -0.87
N PHE A 23 -2.96 16.79 0.02
CA PHE A 23 -2.40 15.64 0.71
C PHE A 23 -1.66 15.99 2.01
N SER A 24 -2.45 16.16 3.07
CA SER A 24 -1.96 16.04 4.44
C SER A 24 -1.35 14.64 4.61
N THR A 25 -0.04 14.55 4.82
CA THR A 25 0.66 13.29 5.12
C THR A 25 0.09 12.56 6.36
N VAL A 26 -0.68 13.29 7.17
CA VAL A 26 -1.49 12.82 8.29
C VAL A 26 -2.53 11.78 7.85
N ASP A 27 -3.16 11.95 6.68
CA ASP A 27 -4.21 11.04 6.20
C ASP A 27 -3.65 9.63 5.93
N SER A 28 -2.36 9.53 5.58
CA SER A 28 -1.67 8.24 5.43
C SER A 28 -1.69 7.39 6.71
N ALA A 29 -1.90 7.99 7.89
CA ALA A 29 -2.00 7.22 9.14
C ALA A 29 -3.21 6.28 9.16
N THR A 30 -4.25 6.59 8.38
CA THR A 30 -5.47 5.78 8.26
C THR A 30 -5.30 4.55 7.37
N GLU A 31 -4.23 4.48 6.56
CA GLU A 31 -3.95 3.33 5.71
C GLU A 31 -3.73 2.07 6.55
N ILE A 32 -4.47 1.01 6.20
CA ILE A 32 -4.44 -0.27 6.93
C ILE A 32 -3.23 -1.08 6.45
N THR A 33 -2.40 -1.54 7.39
CA THR A 33 -1.28 -2.44 7.08
C THR A 33 -1.77 -3.84 6.69
N HIS A 34 -0.89 -4.67 6.11
CA HIS A 34 -1.20 -6.08 5.85
C HIS A 34 -1.58 -6.88 7.12
N THR A 35 -1.27 -6.37 8.31
CA THR A 35 -1.65 -6.94 9.61
C THR A 35 -2.97 -6.39 10.15
N GLY A 36 -3.61 -5.42 9.49
CA GLY A 36 -4.86 -4.79 9.93
C GLY A 36 -4.69 -3.56 10.82
N GLN A 37 -3.47 -3.09 11.07
CA GLN A 37 -3.23 -1.93 11.93
C GLN A 37 -3.55 -0.62 11.20
N LYS A 38 -4.30 0.26 11.88
CA LYS A 38 -4.55 1.65 11.51
C LYS A 38 -4.52 2.54 12.77
N PHE A 39 -4.21 3.82 12.60
CA PHE A 39 -4.39 4.80 13.66
C PHE A 39 -5.78 5.41 13.59
N ASP A 40 -6.34 5.75 14.75
CA ASP A 40 -7.55 6.57 14.82
C ASP A 40 -7.21 8.03 14.52
N SER A 41 -8.18 8.83 14.05
CA SER A 41 -7.97 10.25 13.77
C SER A 41 -7.60 11.04 15.01
N ASP A 42 -8.10 10.62 16.18
CA ASP A 42 -7.87 11.30 17.46
C ASP A 42 -6.60 10.82 18.19
N ASP A 43 -5.86 9.86 17.63
CA ASP A 43 -4.63 9.33 18.24
C ASP A 43 -3.48 10.34 18.09
N TYR A 44 -2.92 10.77 19.23
CA TYR A 44 -1.76 11.67 19.27
C TYR A 44 -0.54 11.12 18.49
N SER A 45 -0.46 9.80 18.34
CA SER A 45 0.58 9.12 17.58
C SER A 45 0.60 9.52 16.11
N VAL A 46 -0.53 9.97 15.55
CA VAL A 46 -0.67 10.39 14.15
C VAL A 46 0.22 11.59 13.83
N ALA A 47 0.54 12.44 14.82
CA ALA A 47 1.40 13.61 14.64
C ALA A 47 2.79 13.28 14.04
N ARG A 48 3.27 12.04 14.21
CA ARG A 48 4.54 11.59 13.60
C ARG A 48 4.50 11.58 12.07
N PHE A 49 3.31 11.49 11.48
CA PHE A 49 3.11 11.45 10.03
C PHE A 49 2.85 12.84 9.43
N SER A 50 2.99 13.92 10.20
CA SER A 50 2.74 15.30 9.71
C SER A 50 3.79 15.82 8.73
N LEU A 51 4.97 15.21 8.69
CA LEU A 51 6.06 15.59 7.77
C LEU A 51 6.37 14.49 6.73
N SER A 52 6.01 13.24 7.02
CA SER A 52 6.27 12.09 6.16
C SER A 52 5.12 11.09 6.28
N GLY A 53 4.64 10.56 5.16
CA GLY A 53 3.51 9.62 5.15
C GLY A 53 3.88 8.27 5.75
N LYS A 54 2.87 7.58 6.29
CA LYS A 54 2.99 6.16 6.68
C LYS A 54 3.32 5.33 5.44
N LEU A 55 4.36 4.53 5.51
CA LEU A 55 4.73 3.62 4.42
C LEU A 55 4.04 2.27 4.60
N VAL A 56 3.15 1.92 3.67
CA VAL A 56 2.49 0.63 3.62
C VAL A 56 2.81 -0.05 2.29
N ASN A 57 3.30 -1.29 2.35
CA ASN A 57 3.53 -2.08 1.16
C ASN A 57 2.20 -2.44 0.48
N ARG A 58 2.03 -2.17 -0.81
CA ARG A 58 0.78 -2.47 -1.54
C ARG A 58 0.63 -3.95 -1.92
N GLN A 59 1.74 -4.69 -1.98
CA GLN A 59 1.76 -6.09 -2.38
C GLN A 59 1.66 -7.00 -1.16
N PHE A 60 0.44 -7.40 -0.78
CA PHE A 60 0.21 -8.25 0.39
C PHE A 60 0.48 -9.73 0.05
N ALA A 61 1.40 -10.36 0.78
CA ALA A 61 1.80 -11.75 0.55
C ALA A 61 0.64 -12.75 0.67
N GLU A 62 -0.33 -12.50 1.54
CA GLU A 62 -1.54 -13.33 1.70
C GLU A 62 -2.36 -13.42 0.40
N LYS A 63 -2.51 -12.30 -0.32
CA LYS A 63 -3.22 -12.30 -1.61
C LYS A 63 -2.40 -13.03 -2.67
N LEU A 64 -1.10 -12.78 -2.70
CA LEU A 64 -0.19 -13.38 -3.67
C LEU A 64 -0.13 -14.90 -3.53
N ILE A 65 -0.11 -15.44 -2.29
CA ILE A 65 -0.08 -16.89 -2.10
C ILE A 65 -1.43 -17.54 -2.44
N ALA A 66 -2.55 -16.83 -2.24
CA ALA A 66 -3.87 -17.31 -2.63
C ALA A 66 -4.06 -17.39 -4.15
N GLU A 67 -3.31 -16.59 -4.92
CA GLU A 67 -3.30 -16.64 -6.39
C GLU A 67 -2.54 -17.86 -6.94
N VAL A 68 -1.65 -18.47 -6.14
CA VAL A 68 -0.87 -19.64 -6.57
C VAL A 68 -1.75 -20.90 -6.55
N PRO A 69 -1.89 -21.62 -7.68
CA PRO A 69 -2.72 -22.82 -7.71
C PRO A 69 -2.06 -23.97 -6.94
N PRO A 70 -2.85 -24.79 -6.22
CA PRO A 70 -2.35 -26.02 -5.60
C PRO A 70 -1.86 -27.01 -6.66
N ILE A 71 -0.72 -27.64 -6.41
CA ILE A 71 -0.09 -28.62 -7.29
C ILE A 71 -0.61 -30.01 -6.91
N PRO A 72 -1.26 -30.75 -7.82
CA PRO A 72 -1.68 -32.13 -7.55
C PRO A 72 -0.45 -33.03 -7.38
N CYS A 73 -0.49 -33.90 -6.39
CA CYS A 73 0.54 -34.90 -6.14
C CYS A 73 -0.08 -36.30 -6.20
N THR A 74 0.74 -37.35 -6.13
CA THR A 74 0.24 -38.73 -5.98
C THR A 74 0.72 -39.38 -4.68
N GLU A 75 1.78 -38.83 -4.10
CA GLU A 75 2.41 -39.31 -2.88
C GLU A 75 1.67 -38.84 -1.63
N HIS A 76 1.67 -39.69 -0.60
CA HIS A 76 1.10 -39.35 0.71
C HIS A 76 2.01 -38.41 1.53
N ILE A 77 3.32 -38.41 1.27
CA ILE A 77 4.30 -37.52 1.91
C ILE A 77 5.10 -36.86 0.80
N VAL A 78 5.08 -35.54 0.79
CA VAL A 78 5.79 -34.70 -0.19
C VAL A 78 6.81 -33.82 0.52
N SER A 79 7.88 -33.44 -0.16
CA SER A 79 8.86 -32.50 0.38
C SER A 79 8.81 -31.16 -0.33
N CYS A 80 8.88 -30.06 0.43
CA CYS A 80 9.04 -28.71 -0.09
C CYS A 80 10.36 -28.11 0.43
N ASP A 81 11.08 -27.42 -0.45
CA ASP A 81 12.30 -26.67 -0.19
C ASP A 81 12.18 -25.18 -0.57
N GLY A 82 11.01 -24.74 -1.02
CA GLY A 82 10.78 -23.36 -1.50
C GLY A 82 11.45 -23.05 -2.85
N GLY A 83 12.01 -24.07 -3.53
CA GLY A 83 12.71 -23.92 -4.80
C GLY A 83 14.17 -23.44 -4.66
N GLY A 84 15.00 -23.80 -5.65
CA GLY A 84 16.40 -23.35 -5.71
C GLY A 84 17.34 -24.04 -4.72
N GLY A 85 16.94 -25.16 -4.12
CA GLY A 85 17.78 -25.96 -3.22
C GLY A 85 18.19 -25.18 -1.97
N ALA A 86 19.42 -24.67 -1.94
CA ALA A 86 19.93 -23.90 -0.80
C ALA A 86 19.42 -22.44 -0.75
N LEU A 87 18.78 -21.94 -1.80
CA LEU A 87 18.23 -20.58 -1.85
C LEU A 87 16.83 -20.46 -1.23
N GLY A 88 16.16 -21.59 -1.03
CA GLY A 88 14.83 -21.65 -0.45
C GLY A 88 14.85 -21.85 1.06
N HIS A 89 13.77 -22.42 1.59
CA HIS A 89 13.67 -22.73 3.02
C HIS A 89 14.20 -24.14 3.31
N PRO A 90 14.52 -24.48 4.58
CA PRO A 90 14.90 -25.83 4.95
C PRO A 90 13.87 -26.86 4.47
N LYS A 91 14.34 -28.00 3.98
CA LYS A 91 13.47 -29.06 3.47
C LYS A 91 12.49 -29.53 4.55
N VAL A 92 11.21 -29.40 4.27
CA VAL A 92 10.12 -29.88 5.15
C VAL A 92 9.33 -30.97 4.45
N TYR A 93 8.74 -31.87 5.24
CA TYR A 93 7.88 -32.95 4.75
C TYR A 93 6.43 -32.67 5.16
N ILE A 94 5.53 -32.68 4.18
CA ILE A 94 4.10 -32.36 4.34
C ILE A 94 3.32 -33.66 4.17
N ASN A 95 2.39 -33.92 5.09
CA ASN A 95 1.56 -35.12 5.08
C ASN A 95 0.21 -34.85 4.39
N LEU A 96 -0.17 -35.68 3.43
CA LEU A 96 -1.34 -35.51 2.55
C LEU A 96 -2.36 -36.65 2.72
N THR A 97 -2.82 -36.87 3.95
CA THR A 97 -3.77 -37.96 4.25
C THR A 97 -5.19 -37.70 3.73
N SER A 98 -5.61 -36.43 3.67
CA SER A 98 -7.00 -36.08 3.32
C SER A 98 -7.15 -35.53 1.89
N PHE A 99 -6.12 -34.88 1.34
CA PHE A 99 -6.15 -34.28 0.01
C PHE A 99 -4.76 -34.32 -0.61
N CYS A 100 -4.66 -34.66 -1.90
CA CYS A 100 -3.38 -34.80 -2.59
C CYS A 100 -2.99 -33.53 -3.38
N TYR A 101 -2.86 -32.40 -2.68
CA TYR A 101 -2.43 -31.13 -3.26
C TYR A 101 -1.42 -30.42 -2.36
N VAL A 102 -0.44 -29.75 -2.96
CA VAL A 102 0.63 -29.00 -2.26
C VAL A 102 0.79 -27.63 -2.89
N VAL A 103 0.94 -26.59 -2.08
CA VAL A 103 1.43 -25.29 -2.55
C VAL A 103 2.94 -25.28 -2.31
N LYS A 104 3.71 -25.06 -3.37
CA LYS A 104 5.18 -24.88 -3.30
C LYS A 104 5.51 -23.40 -3.29
#